data_AF-A0A7C7R1V6-F1
#
_entry.id   AF-A0A7C7R1V6-F1
#
_cell.length_a   1.000
_cell.length_b   1.000
_cell.length_c   1.000
_cell.angle_alpha   90.00
_cell.angle_beta   90.00
_cell.angle_gamma   90.00
#
_symmetry.space_group_name_H-M   'P 1'
#
loop_
_entity.id
_entity.type
_entity.pdbx_description
1 polymer ?
#
loop_
_entity_poly.entity_id
_entity_poly.type
_entity_poly.pdbx_seq_one_letter_code
_entity_poly.pdbx_strand_id
1 'polypeptide(L)' 'MSIFSKLFGASKPKPQAEPELHNTYRIYAEPQSEQGGFRVAARIEKDVDGEVKTHLMIRADKCQSMEEAMTTSVRKA' A
#
# COMPACT_ATOMS: atom_id res chain seq x y z
N MET A 1 11.18 -16.31 26.82
CA MET A 1 11.50 -16.28 25.37
C MET A 1 10.20 -16.25 24.60
N SER A 2 9.82 -15.08 24.09
CA SER A 2 8.44 -14.70 23.79
C SER A 2 7.87 -15.33 22.52
N ILE A 3 6.85 -16.16 22.71
CA ILE A 3 5.90 -16.64 21.69
C ILE A 3 5.07 -15.52 21.04
N PHE A 4 5.02 -14.32 21.64
CA PHE A 4 4.29 -13.16 21.12
C PHE A 4 4.94 -12.50 19.88
N SER A 5 6.26 -12.66 19.68
CA SER A 5 6.97 -12.04 18.55
C SER A 5 6.65 -12.66 17.19
N LYS A 6 5.98 -13.81 17.17
CA LYS A 6 5.55 -14.51 15.94
C LYS A 6 4.11 -14.15 15.52
N LEU A 7 3.35 -13.50 16.39
CA LEU A 7 1.98 -13.06 16.08
C LEU A 7 1.96 -11.66 15.45
N PHE A 8 2.95 -10.83 15.76
CA PHE A 8 3.23 -9.59 15.03
C PHE A 8 4.29 -9.88 13.97
N GLY A 9 3.84 -10.39 12.83
CA GLY A 9 4.69 -10.63 11.67
C GLY A 9 5.54 -9.40 11.38
N ALA A 10 6.85 -9.52 11.59
CA ALA A 10 7.86 -8.56 11.16
C ALA A 10 7.80 -8.50 9.63
N SER A 11 6.93 -7.63 9.12
CA SER A 11 6.83 -7.33 7.72
C SER A 11 8.12 -6.60 7.35
N LYS A 12 9.02 -7.32 6.67
CA LYS A 12 10.22 -6.72 6.07
C LYS A 12 9.77 -5.50 5.25
N PRO A 13 10.42 -4.34 5.39
CA PRO A 13 10.11 -3.21 4.53
C PRO A 13 10.38 -3.65 3.09
N LYS A 14 9.32 -3.77 2.28
CA LYS A 14 9.46 -3.97 0.85
C LYS A 14 10.19 -2.74 0.27
N PRO A 15 10.96 -2.92 -0.83
CA PRO A 15 11.56 -1.79 -1.54
C PRO A 15 10.51 -0.71 -1.74
N GLN A 16 10.76 0.47 -1.19
CA GLN A 16 9.83 1.57 -1.24
C GLN A 16 9.73 2.01 -2.70
N ALA A 17 8.61 1.68 -3.34
CA ALA A 17 8.22 2.37 -4.56
C ALA A 17 8.19 3.88 -4.24
N GLU A 18 8.70 4.70 -5.16
CA GLU A 18 8.67 6.15 -4.98
C GLU A 18 7.22 6.60 -4.77
N PRO A 19 6.92 7.33 -3.70
CA PRO A 19 5.56 7.78 -3.45
C PRO A 19 5.16 8.83 -4.50
N GLU A 20 3.96 8.69 -5.03
CA GLU A 20 3.33 9.78 -5.75
C GLU A 20 2.78 10.80 -4.73
N LEU A 21 3.16 12.06 -4.90
CA LEU A 21 2.71 13.15 -4.04
C LEU A 21 1.40 13.71 -4.58
N HIS A 22 0.36 13.67 -3.75
CA HIS A 22 -0.93 14.29 -4.03
C HIS A 22 -1.31 15.22 -2.88
N ASN A 23 -1.14 16.53 -3.09
CA ASN A 23 -1.29 17.54 -2.04
C ASN A 23 -0.37 17.26 -0.83
N THR A 24 -0.94 17.07 0.36
CA THR A 24 -0.23 16.69 1.59
C THR A 24 -0.13 15.17 1.79
N TYR A 25 -0.63 14.38 0.84
CA TYR A 25 -0.62 12.92 0.91
C TYR A 25 0.55 12.33 0.14
N ARG A 26 1.18 11.32 0.72
CA ARG A 26 2.19 10.46 0.10
C ARG A 26 1.52 9.13 -0.24
N ILE A 27 1.37 8.84 -1.52
CA ILE A 27 0.66 7.67 -2.02
C ILE A 27 1.69 6.65 -2.51
N TYR A 28 1.75 5.51 -1.85
CA TYR A 28 2.56 4.37 -2.24
C TYR A 28 1.65 3.34 -2.91
N ALA A 29 1.79 3.16 -4.22
CA ALA A 29 1.09 2.08 -4.91
C ALA A 29 1.69 0.74 -4.47
N GLU A 30 0.87 -0.09 -3.82
CA GLU A 30 1.28 -1.41 -3.32
C GLU A 30 0.25 -2.49 -3.74
N PRO A 31 -0.01 -2.69 -5.06
CA PRO A 31 -0.89 -3.74 -5.53
C PRO A 31 -0.49 -5.11 -5.00
N GLN A 32 -1.48 -5.96 -4.71
CA GLN A 32 -1.26 -7.28 -4.15
C GLN A 32 -1.50 -8.35 -5.22
N SER A 33 -0.50 -9.20 -5.48
CA SER A 33 -0.67 -10.35 -6.37
C SER A 33 -1.64 -11.35 -5.76
N GLU A 34 -2.68 -11.73 -6.49
CA GLU A 34 -3.68 -12.71 -6.08
C GLU A 34 -4.01 -13.67 -7.23
N GLN A 35 -4.76 -14.72 -6.91
CA GLN A 35 -5.28 -15.63 -7.94
C GLN A 35 -6.22 -14.85 -8.89
N GLY A 36 -5.86 -14.82 -10.17
CA GLY A 36 -6.61 -14.12 -11.21
C GLY A 36 -6.25 -12.65 -11.42
N GLY A 37 -5.12 -12.15 -10.88
CA GLY A 37 -4.59 -10.83 -11.22
C GLY A 37 -3.95 -10.09 -10.05
N PHE A 38 -3.90 -8.77 -10.15
CA PHE A 38 -3.33 -7.88 -9.15
C PHE A 38 -4.45 -7.06 -8.53
N ARG A 39 -4.68 -7.22 -7.24
CA ARG A 39 -5.65 -6.43 -6.49
C ARG A 39 -5.14 -4.99 -6.37
N VAL A 40 -6.03 -4.05 -6.66
CA VAL A 40 -5.75 -2.62 -6.51
C VAL A 40 -5.63 -2.29 -5.01
N ALA A 41 -4.45 -1.85 -4.60
CA ALA A 41 -4.12 -1.50 -3.23
C ALA A 41 -3.04 -0.41 -3.17
N ALA A 42 -3.13 0.44 -2.15
CA ALA A 42 -2.19 1.54 -1.92
C ALA A 42 -2.05 1.83 -0.42
N ARG A 43 -0.89 2.32 -0.01
CA ARG A 43 -0.65 2.89 1.31
C ARG A 43 -0.58 4.40 1.18
N ILE A 44 -1.44 5.11 1.90
CA ILE A 44 -1.54 6.56 1.85
C ILE A 44 -1.08 7.09 3.20
N GLU A 45 -0.10 7.99 3.18
CA GLU A 45 0.42 8.63 4.37
C GLU A 45 0.16 10.11 4.36
N LYS A 46 -0.13 10.67 5.54
CA LYS A 46 -0.25 12.11 5.74
C LYS A 46 0.31 12.49 7.11
N ASP A 47 0.99 13.62 7.15
CA ASP A 47 1.36 14.26 8.41
C ASP A 47 0.14 15.00 8.98
N VAL A 48 -0.19 14.68 10.23
CA VAL A 48 -1.25 15.33 11.00
C VAL A 48 -0.67 15.67 12.37
N ASP A 49 -0.51 16.96 12.63
CA ASP A 49 0.02 17.50 13.89
C ASP A 49 1.41 16.94 14.28
N GLY A 50 2.28 16.67 13.29
CA GLY A 50 3.62 16.13 13.51
C GLY A 50 3.66 14.60 13.63
N GLU A 51 2.53 13.92 13.47
CA GLU A 51 2.43 12.47 13.41
C GLU A 51 2.08 11.98 12.00
N VAL A 52 2.81 10.97 11.51
CA VAL A 52 2.48 10.31 10.24
C VAL A 52 1.33 9.34 10.47
N LYS A 53 0.16 9.67 9.93
CA LYS A 53 -0.99 8.76 9.84
C LYS A 53 -0.94 7.97 8.54
N THR A 54 -1.23 6.68 8.63
CA THR A 54 -1.22 5.75 7.50
C THR A 54 -2.61 5.17 7.28
N HIS A 55 -3.09 5.19 6.04
CA HIS A 55 -4.28 4.52 5.58
C HIS A 55 -3.92 3.46 4.54
N LEU A 56 -4.37 2.22 4.75
CA LEU A 56 -4.21 1.14 3.79
C LEU A 56 -5.48 1.00 2.97
N MET A 57 -5.43 1.41 1.71
CA MET A 57 -6.49 1.19 0.75
C MET A 57 -6.36 -0.21 0.14
N ILE A 58 -7.39 -1.02 0.28
CA ILE A 58 -7.50 -2.33 -0.37
C ILE A 58 -8.86 -2.39 -1.06
N ARG A 59 -8.88 -2.58 -2.38
CA ARG A 59 -10.11 -2.60 -3.17
C ARG A 59 -10.51 -4.01 -3.59
N ALA A 60 -11.75 -4.17 -4.06
CA ALA A 60 -12.26 -5.44 -4.56
C ALA A 60 -11.88 -5.70 -6.04
N ASP A 61 -11.67 -4.64 -6.81
CA ASP A 61 -11.23 -4.70 -8.21
C ASP A 61 -9.80 -5.25 -8.35
N LYS A 62 -9.59 -5.95 -9.45
CA LYS A 62 -8.31 -6.54 -9.86
C LYS A 62 -7.99 -6.13 -11.29
N CYS A 63 -6.70 -5.91 -11.56
CA CYS A 63 -6.17 -5.69 -12.89
C CYS A 63 -5.42 -6.94 -13.37
N GLN A 64 -5.32 -7.14 -14.68
CA GLN A 64 -4.59 -8.29 -15.22
C GLN A 64 -3.09 -8.06 -15.26
N SER A 65 -2.65 -6.80 -15.38
CA SER A 65 -1.24 -6.42 -15.37
C SER A 65 -0.86 -5.68 -14.08
N MET A 66 0.38 -5.84 -13.65
CA MET A 66 0.92 -5.14 -12.49
C MET A 66 0.99 -3.62 -12.73
N GLU A 67 1.37 -3.21 -13.95
CA GLU A 67 1.48 -1.79 -14.32
C GLU A 67 0.12 -1.09 -14.26
N GLU A 68 -0.93 -1.69 -14.82
CA GLU A 68 -2.29 -1.18 -14.71
C GLU A 68 -2.76 -1.11 -13.25
N ALA A 69 -2.42 -2.13 -12.45
CA ALA A 69 -2.74 -2.13 -11.03
C ALA A 69 -2.03 -0.98 -10.28
N MET A 70 -0.76 -0.72 -10.60
CA MET A 70 0.00 0.40 -10.02
C MET A 70 -0.66 1.74 -10.36
N THR A 71 -0.90 2.01 -11.64
CA THR A 71 -1.55 3.26 -12.07
C THR A 71 -2.96 3.41 -11.50
N THR A 72 -3.73 2.32 -11.45
CA THR A 72 -5.10 2.35 -10.90
C THR A 72 -5.08 2.56 -9.39
N SER A 73 -4.12 1.96 -8.67
CA SER A 73 -3.93 2.16 -7.24
C SER A 73 -3.70 3.63 -6.89
N VAL A 74 -2.83 4.31 -7.63
CA VAL A 74 -2.61 5.75 -7.43
C VAL A 74 -3.87 6.55 -7.75
N ARG A 75 -4.52 6.28 -8.89
CA ARG A 75 -5.72 7.04 -9.32
C ARG A 75 -6.93 6.89 -8.39
N LYS A 76 -6.98 5.81 -7.60
CA LYS A 76 -8.09 5.49 -6.69
C LYS A 76 -7.81 5.84 -5.23
N ALA A 77 -6.54 6.12 -4.90
CA ALA A 77 -6.07 6.56 -3.59
C ALA A 77 -6.43 8.04 -3.36
#